data_AF-A0A6J1V5W4-F1
#
_entry.id   AF-A0A6J1V5W4-F1
#
_cell.length_a   1.000
_cell.length_b   1.000
_cell.length_c   1.000
_cell.angle_alpha   90.00
_cell.angle_beta   90.00
_cell.angle_gamma   90.00
#
_symmetry.space_group_name_H-M   'P 1'
#
loop_
_entity.id
_entity.type
_entity.pdbx_description
1 polymer ?
#
loop_
_entity_poly.entity_id
_entity_poly.type
_entity_poly.pdbx_seq_one_letter_code
_entity_poly.pdbx_strand_id
1 'polypeptide(L)'
;MINFIKGGLKIRTSYQIYKECLQVLQMTQSSKIRNEIFHQFEGGVQLGIGAFNLMLSLLPGRILRLLEFIGFSGNREIGLHQLREGASGSSLRAILCTFTLLLYHTFVSLILGTGEANLLEAEALLQPYLQKFPKGALILFYDARINILKGNFEKAEVTFQDCIAAQQEWKQIHHLCYWELMWCYSFQQNWLQAYRYADLLCKESRWSKAIYVFQKAAILCMLPDADVKTTGEDIVALFRQVEGLKQRIAGKSIPTEKFAVRKARRYGTSPPVKLIVPALEMMYVWSGFSVLGKRADFTENMLITIEKEETLLKNETHHNEYYMDDVCLLQLLKGLCLKHLGRLLQAELCFSQVIQSEKQLKYDTYLAPYSTYELGLLYKQQNEREKAVRFIETAKNNYKEYSMESRLHFRIHAALSSMKVTPAPTP
;
A
#
# COMPACT_ATOMS: atom_id res chain seq x y z
N MET A 1 -0.01 -14.52 23.81
CA MET A 1 -1.09 -13.61 24.27
C MET A 1 -0.59 -12.59 25.30
N ILE A 2 0.07 -13.03 26.39
CA ILE A 2 0.63 -12.14 27.45
C ILE A 2 1.56 -11.04 26.89
N ASN A 3 2.48 -11.37 25.98
CA ASN A 3 3.37 -10.37 25.39
C ASN A 3 2.64 -9.30 24.56
N PHE A 4 1.50 -9.65 23.95
CA PHE A 4 0.68 -8.69 23.20
C PHE A 4 -0.06 -7.73 24.13
N ILE A 5 -0.58 -8.24 25.25
CA ILE A 5 -1.20 -7.40 26.29
C ILE A 5 -0.14 -6.47 26.91
N LYS A 6 1.04 -6.99 27.24
CA LYS A 6 2.17 -6.16 27.73
C LYS A 6 2.57 -5.10 26.70
N GLY A 7 2.62 -5.43 25.41
CA GLY A 7 2.87 -4.48 24.33
C GLY A 7 1.81 -3.37 24.27
N GLY A 8 0.53 -3.74 24.29
CA GLY A 8 -0.59 -2.78 24.32
C GLY A 8 -0.55 -1.86 25.54
N LEU A 9 -0.24 -2.40 26.74
CA LEU A 9 -0.08 -1.59 27.96
C LEU A 9 1.09 -0.61 27.84
N LYS A 10 2.24 -1.02 27.28
CA LYS A 10 3.37 -0.12 27.05
C LYS A 10 3.04 1.00 26.07
N ILE A 11 2.33 0.70 24.98
CA ILE A 11 1.83 1.71 24.04
C ILE A 11 0.90 2.68 24.77
N ARG A 12 0.06 2.18 25.68
CA ARG A 12 -0.85 3.03 26.48
C ARG A 12 -0.08 3.96 27.39
N THR A 13 0.87 3.43 28.15
CA THR A 13 1.72 4.23 29.04
C THR A 13 2.44 5.32 28.26
N SER A 14 3.01 4.98 27.09
CA SER A 14 3.66 5.98 26.23
C SER A 14 2.70 7.08 25.77
N TYR A 15 1.48 6.71 25.34
CA TYR A 15 0.48 7.70 24.92
C TYR A 15 0.05 8.62 26.07
N GLN A 16 -0.12 8.08 27.29
CA GLN A 16 -0.47 8.89 28.46
C GLN A 16 0.66 9.85 28.85
N ILE A 17 1.92 9.42 28.82
CA ILE A 17 3.07 10.30 29.04
C ILE A 17 3.03 11.48 28.07
N TYR A 18 2.77 11.24 26.77
CA TYR A 18 2.66 12.35 25.82
C TYR A 18 1.49 13.28 26.13
N LYS A 19 0.35 12.77 26.60
CA LYS A 19 -0.78 13.61 27.02
C LYS A 19 -0.43 14.50 28.22
N GLU A 20 0.26 13.95 29.22
CA GLU A 20 0.77 14.72 30.35
C GLU A 20 1.76 15.81 29.87
N CYS A 21 2.69 15.46 28.98
CA CYS A 21 3.60 16.44 28.40
C CYS A 21 2.87 17.53 27.60
N LEU A 22 1.78 17.19 26.89
CA LEU A 22 0.94 18.17 26.18
C LEU A 22 0.26 19.15 27.15
N GLN A 23 -0.24 18.67 28.29
CA GLN A 23 -0.81 19.52 29.33
C GLN A 23 0.25 20.48 29.90
N VAL A 24 1.46 19.97 30.19
CA VAL A 24 2.59 20.80 30.64
C VAL A 24 2.93 21.86 29.59
N LEU A 25 2.98 21.49 28.31
CA LEU A 25 3.24 22.42 27.21
C LEU A 25 2.19 23.56 27.18
N GLN A 26 0.90 23.22 27.28
CA GLN A 26 -0.20 24.18 27.28
C GLN A 26 -0.16 25.12 28.49
N MET A 27 0.18 24.62 29.68
CA MET A 27 0.33 25.46 30.88
C MET A 27 1.51 26.44 30.73
N THR A 28 2.60 25.98 30.10
CA THR A 28 3.86 26.73 29.99
C THR A 28 3.83 27.78 28.88
N GLN A 29 2.93 27.67 27.89
CA GLN A 29 2.74 28.65 26.81
C GLN A 29 2.43 30.08 27.32
N SER A 30 1.92 30.21 28.55
CA SER A 30 1.67 31.50 29.20
C SER A 30 2.93 32.16 29.79
N SER A 31 4.05 31.43 29.91
CA SER A 31 5.32 31.94 30.43
C SER A 31 6.20 32.54 29.33
N LYS A 32 6.90 33.65 29.62
CA LYS A 32 7.74 34.38 28.65
C LYS A 32 9.08 33.69 28.32
N ILE A 33 9.42 32.56 28.94
CA ILE A 33 10.74 31.92 28.79
C ILE A 33 10.67 30.83 27.73
N ARG A 34 10.97 31.18 26.48
CA ARG A 34 11.19 30.21 25.39
C ARG A 34 12.69 30.11 25.12
N ASN A 35 13.33 29.12 25.73
CA ASN A 35 14.73 28.79 25.44
C ASN A 35 14.81 27.58 24.50
N GLU A 36 16.01 27.22 24.07
CA GLU A 36 16.22 26.10 23.14
C GLU A 36 15.67 24.77 23.68
N ILE A 37 15.80 24.52 24.98
CA ILE A 37 15.28 23.32 25.65
C ILE A 37 13.75 23.24 25.50
N PHE A 38 13.07 24.37 25.68
CA PHE A 38 11.62 24.45 25.49
C PHE A 38 11.21 24.05 24.07
N HIS A 39 11.92 24.54 23.03
CA HIS A 39 11.64 24.15 21.65
C HIS A 39 11.92 22.66 21.36
N GLN A 40 12.95 22.07 21.99
CA GLN A 40 13.19 20.63 21.87
C GLN A 40 12.09 19.80 22.53
N PHE A 41 11.57 20.26 23.67
CA PHE A 41 10.44 19.64 24.36
C PHE A 41 9.15 19.76 23.54
N GLU A 42 8.80 20.97 23.09
CA GLU A 42 7.64 21.26 22.26
C GLU A 42 7.60 20.38 21.00
N GLY A 43 8.70 20.32 20.24
CA GLY A 43 8.79 19.47 19.06
C GLY A 43 8.66 17.97 19.38
N GLY A 44 9.10 17.54 20.57
CA GLY A 44 8.90 16.17 21.05
C GLY A 44 7.45 15.83 21.35
N VAL A 45 6.74 16.76 22.00
CA VAL A 45 5.31 16.63 22.29
C VAL A 45 4.50 16.58 20.99
N GLN A 46 4.78 17.51 20.07
CA GLN A 46 4.14 17.59 18.76
C GLN A 46 4.31 16.30 17.95
N LEU A 47 5.54 15.77 17.87
CA LEU A 47 5.83 14.50 17.21
C LEU A 47 5.02 13.35 17.81
N GLY A 48 5.08 13.18 19.14
CA GLY A 48 4.44 12.07 19.83
C GLY A 48 2.92 12.11 19.74
N ILE A 49 2.31 13.24 20.15
CA ILE A 49 0.85 13.43 20.08
C ILE A 49 0.36 13.31 18.65
N GLY A 50 1.08 13.92 17.71
CA GLY A 50 0.78 13.88 16.29
C GLY A 50 0.76 12.45 15.74
N ALA A 51 1.84 11.70 15.96
CA ALA A 51 1.98 10.32 15.51
C ALA A 51 0.93 9.39 16.14
N PHE A 52 0.67 9.48 17.45
CA PHE A 52 -0.34 8.65 18.12
C PHE A 52 -1.74 8.91 17.56
N ASN A 53 -2.14 10.18 17.47
CA ASN A 53 -3.46 10.55 16.97
C ASN A 53 -3.65 10.11 15.51
N LEU A 54 -2.63 10.31 14.68
CA LEU A 54 -2.66 9.90 13.29
C LEU A 54 -2.77 8.38 13.18
N MET A 55 -1.88 7.62 13.82
CA MET A 55 -1.85 6.15 13.72
C MET A 55 -3.14 5.50 14.25
N LEU A 56 -3.68 5.98 15.37
CA LEU A 56 -4.94 5.48 15.92
C LEU A 56 -6.13 5.78 15.01
N SER A 57 -6.13 6.93 14.32
CA SER A 57 -7.20 7.32 13.38
C SER A 57 -7.27 6.44 12.11
N LEU A 58 -6.28 5.59 11.86
CA LEU A 58 -6.24 4.68 10.71
C LEU A 58 -6.89 3.34 11.03
N LEU A 59 -7.10 3.01 12.31
CA LEU A 59 -7.57 1.71 12.73
C LEU A 59 -9.08 1.54 12.44
N PRO A 60 -9.52 0.38 11.89
CA PRO A 60 -10.93 0.10 11.67
C PRO A 60 -11.72 0.15 12.99
N GLY A 61 -12.98 0.58 12.91
CA GLY A 61 -13.82 0.83 14.09
C GLY A 61 -14.01 -0.35 15.07
N ARG A 62 -13.78 -1.60 14.66
CA ARG A 62 -13.77 -2.74 15.61
C ARG A 62 -12.54 -2.71 16.52
N ILE A 63 -11.37 -2.38 15.96
CA ILE A 63 -10.10 -2.27 16.71
C ILE A 63 -10.13 -0.97 17.51
N LEU A 64 -10.60 0.12 16.91
CA LEU A 64 -10.68 1.41 17.58
C LEU A 64 -11.56 1.35 18.84
N ARG A 65 -12.77 0.76 18.77
CA ARG A 65 -13.65 0.61 19.95
C ARG A 65 -13.02 -0.15 21.11
N LEU A 66 -12.22 -1.18 20.82
CA LEU A 66 -11.48 -1.92 21.85
C LEU A 66 -10.42 -1.04 22.53
N LEU A 67 -9.75 -0.21 21.74
CA LEU A 67 -8.71 0.69 22.22
C LEU A 67 -9.30 1.90 22.97
N GLU A 68 -10.43 2.45 22.51
CA GLU A 68 -11.19 3.53 23.14
C GLU A 68 -11.65 3.13 24.55
N PHE A 69 -12.14 1.90 24.71
CA PHE A 69 -12.47 1.36 26.04
C PHE A 69 -11.28 1.38 27.01
N ILE A 70 -10.05 1.31 26.51
CA ILE A 70 -8.81 1.31 27.30
C ILE A 70 -8.19 2.72 27.37
N GLY A 71 -8.87 3.75 26.84
CA GLY A 71 -8.48 5.16 26.92
C GLY A 71 -7.70 5.70 25.71
N PHE A 72 -7.67 4.96 24.59
CA PHE A 72 -7.08 5.42 23.33
C PHE A 72 -8.15 5.99 22.40
N SER A 73 -8.06 7.27 22.10
CA SER A 73 -8.75 7.87 20.96
C SER A 73 -7.72 8.50 20.03
N GLY A 74 -8.00 8.44 18.72
CA GLY A 74 -7.18 9.06 17.70
C GLY A 74 -8.02 10.00 16.85
N ASN A 75 -7.53 11.21 16.66
CA ASN A 75 -8.14 12.19 15.77
C ASN A 75 -7.14 12.55 14.65
N ARG A 76 -7.52 12.26 13.40
CA ARG A 76 -6.64 12.49 12.24
C ARG A 76 -6.22 13.96 12.11
N GLU A 77 -7.16 14.89 12.22
CA GLU A 77 -6.90 16.32 12.04
C GLU A 77 -5.97 16.85 13.13
N ILE A 78 -6.20 16.46 14.39
CA ILE A 78 -5.28 16.80 15.49
C ILE A 78 -3.90 16.20 15.23
N GLY A 79 -3.85 14.94 14.77
CA GLY A 79 -2.61 14.26 14.44
C GLY A 79 -1.79 15.00 13.38
N LEU A 80 -2.43 15.34 12.26
CA LEU A 80 -1.80 16.08 11.17
C LEU A 80 -1.40 17.49 11.58
N HIS A 81 -2.27 18.22 12.29
CA HIS A 81 -1.96 19.56 12.80
C HIS A 81 -0.71 19.55 13.69
N GLN A 82 -0.64 18.66 14.69
CA GLN A 82 0.50 18.59 15.60
C GLN A 82 1.80 18.24 14.88
N LEU A 83 1.75 17.32 13.90
CA LEU A 83 2.92 17.01 13.09
C LEU A 83 3.36 18.19 12.21
N ARG A 84 2.43 18.96 11.64
CA ARG A 84 2.74 20.15 10.84
C ARG A 84 3.43 21.22 11.68
N GLU A 85 2.87 21.53 12.85
CA GLU A 85 3.49 22.46 13.82
C GLU A 85 4.91 21.99 14.17
N GLY A 86 5.07 20.71 14.49
CA GLY A 86 6.37 20.12 14.78
C GLY A 86 7.36 20.16 13.62
N ALA A 87 6.88 20.00 12.38
CA ALA A 87 7.71 20.10 11.18
C ALA A 87 8.14 21.55 10.88
N SER A 88 7.30 22.54 11.17
CA SER A 88 7.65 23.97 11.03
C SER A 88 8.56 24.51 12.14
N GLY A 89 8.70 23.78 13.26
CA GLY A 89 9.52 24.17 14.38
C GLY A 89 11.04 24.06 14.12
N SER A 90 11.83 24.59 15.06
CA SER A 90 13.31 24.55 15.02
C SER A 90 13.92 23.35 15.77
N SER A 91 13.09 22.44 16.28
CA SER A 91 13.56 21.29 17.06
C SER A 91 14.31 20.27 16.19
N LEU A 92 15.17 19.45 16.82
CA LEU A 92 15.81 18.32 16.14
C LEU A 92 14.79 17.28 15.63
N ARG A 93 13.58 17.30 16.19
CA ARG A 93 12.47 16.39 15.84
C ARG A 93 11.64 16.88 14.66
N ALA A 94 11.86 18.10 14.18
CA ALA A 94 11.14 18.64 13.03
C ALA A 94 11.27 17.77 11.77
N ILE A 95 12.46 17.20 11.54
CA ILE A 95 12.68 16.26 10.44
C ILE A 95 11.92 14.94 10.63
N LEU A 96 11.75 14.48 11.87
CA LEU A 96 10.97 13.27 12.17
C LEU A 96 9.47 13.51 11.99
N CYS A 97 8.98 14.70 12.33
CA CYS A 97 7.62 15.12 12.00
C CYS A 97 7.40 15.14 10.49
N THR A 98 8.35 15.74 9.75
CA THR A 98 8.36 15.76 8.28
C THR A 98 8.34 14.35 7.69
N PHE A 99 9.23 13.45 8.14
CA PHE A 99 9.25 12.06 7.68
C PHE A 99 7.97 11.29 8.03
N THR A 100 7.34 11.59 9.18
CA THR A 100 6.06 10.99 9.56
C THR A 100 4.94 11.44 8.61
N LEU A 101 4.88 12.73 8.28
CA LEU A 101 3.94 13.28 7.30
C LEU A 101 4.20 12.72 5.90
N LEU A 102 5.46 12.66 5.47
CA LEU A 102 5.84 12.07 4.17
C LEU A 102 5.43 10.60 4.09
N LEU A 103 5.71 9.80 5.12
CA LEU A 103 5.26 8.40 5.19
C LEU A 103 3.72 8.31 5.08
N TYR A 104 3.01 9.20 5.76
CA TYR A 104 1.55 9.24 5.71
C TYR A 104 1.02 9.56 4.31
N HIS A 105 1.52 10.62 3.68
CA HIS A 105 1.07 11.08 2.38
C HIS A 105 1.51 10.17 1.24
N THR A 106 2.68 9.51 1.33
CA THR A 106 3.25 8.74 0.21
C THR A 106 3.05 7.21 0.29
N PHE A 107 2.77 6.67 1.48
CA PHE A 107 2.58 5.22 1.67
C PHE A 107 1.25 4.88 2.34
N VAL A 108 0.99 5.44 3.52
CA VAL A 108 -0.16 5.02 4.35
C VAL A 108 -1.48 5.32 3.62
N SER A 109 -1.62 6.51 3.04
CA SER A 109 -2.81 6.92 2.30
C SER A 109 -3.04 6.09 1.03
N LEU A 110 -1.98 5.50 0.47
CA LEU A 110 -2.04 4.64 -0.71
C LEU A 110 -2.43 3.19 -0.35
N ILE A 111 -1.79 2.62 0.68
CA ILE A 111 -1.94 1.20 1.05
C ILE A 111 -3.21 0.97 1.86
N LEU A 112 -3.51 1.87 2.81
CA LEU A 112 -4.63 1.76 3.73
C LEU A 112 -5.77 2.72 3.40
N GLY A 113 -5.53 3.72 2.56
CA GLY A 113 -6.51 4.74 2.19
C GLY A 113 -7.25 4.47 0.88
N THR A 114 -7.84 5.54 0.33
CA THR A 114 -8.51 5.55 -0.99
C THR A 114 -7.54 5.63 -2.16
N GLY A 115 -6.24 5.83 -1.91
CA GLY A 115 -5.24 6.11 -2.94
C GLY A 115 -5.06 7.60 -3.25
N GLU A 116 -5.83 8.49 -2.61
CA GLU A 116 -5.66 9.95 -2.70
C GLU A 116 -4.53 10.39 -1.74
N ALA A 117 -3.43 10.89 -2.30
CA ALA A 117 -2.27 11.39 -1.57
C ALA A 117 -2.18 12.92 -1.69
N ASN A 118 -1.89 13.62 -0.58
CA ASN A 118 -1.60 15.07 -0.61
C ASN A 118 -0.16 15.30 -1.07
N LEU A 119 0.08 15.17 -2.38
CA LEU A 119 1.42 15.31 -2.96
C LEU A 119 1.94 16.76 -2.88
N LEU A 120 1.05 17.75 -2.93
CA LEU A 120 1.43 19.16 -2.79
C LEU A 120 2.06 19.44 -1.43
N GLU A 121 1.44 18.92 -0.36
CA GLU A 121 2.00 19.01 0.98
C GLU A 121 3.28 18.19 1.12
N ALA A 122 3.33 16.97 0.57
CA ALA A 122 4.54 16.15 0.60
C ALA A 122 5.74 16.86 -0.06
N GLU A 123 5.53 17.51 -1.19
CA GLU A 123 6.57 18.31 -1.85
C GLU A 123 6.98 19.51 -0.99
N ALA A 124 6.02 20.30 -0.52
CA ALA A 124 6.31 21.47 0.30
C ALA A 124 7.12 21.13 1.56
N LEU A 125 6.82 19.99 2.19
CA LEU A 125 7.56 19.47 3.35
C LEU A 125 9.00 19.05 2.98
N LEU A 126 9.21 18.47 1.79
CA LEU A 126 10.52 17.97 1.38
C LEU A 126 11.45 19.06 0.84
N GLN A 127 10.91 20.10 0.18
CA GLN A 127 11.67 21.15 -0.51
C GLN A 127 12.81 21.78 0.32
N PRO A 128 12.61 22.20 1.58
CA PRO A 128 13.69 22.76 2.39
C PRO A 128 14.85 21.78 2.63
N TYR A 129 14.53 20.48 2.74
CA TYR A 129 15.53 19.44 2.96
C TYR A 129 16.27 19.05 1.68
N LEU A 130 15.65 19.17 0.51
CA LEU A 130 16.35 19.03 -0.77
C LEU A 130 17.43 20.10 -0.94
N GLN A 131 17.13 21.34 -0.54
CA GLN A 131 18.11 22.43 -0.59
C GLN A 131 19.23 22.24 0.44
N LYS A 132 18.87 21.85 1.67
CA LYS A 132 19.83 21.71 2.78
C LYS A 132 20.69 20.44 2.70
N PHE A 133 20.12 19.35 2.20
CA PHE A 133 20.74 18.02 2.14
C PHE A 133 20.51 17.36 0.77
N PRO A 134 21.06 17.93 -0.32
CA PRO A 134 20.78 17.47 -1.69
C PRO A 134 21.24 16.04 -1.98
N LYS A 135 22.17 15.50 -1.18
CA LYS A 135 22.64 14.11 -1.27
C LYS A 135 22.18 13.23 -0.09
N GLY A 136 21.23 13.71 0.72
CA GLY A 136 20.70 12.94 1.83
C GLY A 136 19.89 11.76 1.33
N ALA A 137 20.29 10.52 1.68
CA ALA A 137 19.66 9.32 1.13
C ALA A 137 18.14 9.27 1.36
N LEU A 138 17.65 9.56 2.57
CA LEU A 138 16.21 9.63 2.83
C LEU A 138 15.50 10.77 2.08
N ILE A 139 16.22 11.86 1.79
CA ILE A 139 15.67 13.00 1.04
C ILE A 139 15.50 12.61 -0.42
N LEU A 140 16.53 12.02 -1.03
CA LEU A 140 16.48 11.47 -2.39
C LEU A 140 15.42 10.38 -2.52
N PHE A 141 15.31 9.49 -1.53
CA PHE A 141 14.28 8.45 -1.50
C PHE A 141 12.86 9.04 -1.57
N TYR A 142 12.56 10.06 -0.75
CA TYR A 142 11.24 10.69 -0.78
C TYR A 142 11.01 11.52 -2.04
N ASP A 143 12.02 12.17 -2.61
CA ASP A 143 11.89 12.88 -3.89
C ASP A 143 11.54 11.89 -5.01
N ALA A 144 12.29 10.79 -5.11
CA ALA A 144 12.01 9.73 -6.07
C ALA A 144 10.60 9.14 -5.88
N ARG A 145 10.19 8.87 -4.62
CA ARG A 145 8.86 8.36 -4.30
C ARG A 145 7.75 9.32 -4.72
N ILE A 146 7.90 10.62 -4.48
CA ILE A 146 6.93 11.64 -4.93
C ILE A 146 6.85 11.65 -6.46
N ASN A 147 7.98 11.55 -7.16
CA ASN A 147 8.01 11.47 -8.62
C ASN A 147 7.28 10.21 -9.14
N ILE A 148 7.44 9.04 -8.50
CA ILE A 148 6.62 7.84 -8.82
C ILE A 148 5.14 8.15 -8.69
N LEU A 149 4.71 8.75 -7.58
CA LEU A 149 3.28 9.03 -7.32
C LEU A 149 2.69 10.08 -8.27
N LYS A 150 3.54 10.86 -8.94
CA LYS A 150 3.16 11.79 -10.02
C LYS A 150 3.15 11.14 -11.40
N GLY A 151 3.68 9.93 -11.56
CA GLY A 151 3.85 9.28 -12.87
C GLY A 151 5.15 9.64 -13.60
N ASN A 152 6.08 10.32 -12.92
CA ASN A 152 7.40 10.69 -13.44
C ASN A 152 8.40 9.54 -13.23
N PHE A 153 8.12 8.37 -13.83
CA PHE A 153 8.83 7.13 -13.57
C PHE A 153 10.31 7.22 -13.94
N GLU A 154 10.62 7.73 -15.12
CA GLU A 154 11.98 7.82 -15.65
C GLU A 154 12.86 8.71 -14.78
N LYS A 155 12.31 9.82 -14.27
CA LYS A 155 13.01 10.68 -13.30
C LYS A 155 13.21 9.97 -11.96
N ALA A 156 12.18 9.29 -11.46
CA ALA A 156 12.27 8.59 -10.19
C ALA A 156 13.33 7.49 -10.21
N GLU A 157 13.50 6.78 -11.33
CA GLU A 157 14.54 5.77 -11.49
C GLU A 157 15.94 6.31 -11.26
N VAL A 158 16.26 7.43 -11.93
CA VAL A 158 17.54 8.12 -11.77
C VAL A 158 17.74 8.53 -10.31
N THR A 159 16.74 9.18 -9.70
CA THR A 159 16.84 9.63 -8.30
C THR A 159 16.98 8.46 -7.31
N PHE A 160 16.34 7.31 -7.55
CA PHE A 160 16.55 6.11 -6.71
C PHE A 160 17.95 5.53 -6.88
N GLN A 161 18.51 5.53 -8.10
CA GLN A 161 19.89 5.11 -8.33
C GLN A 161 20.88 6.05 -7.62
N ASP A 162 20.65 7.37 -7.68
CA ASP A 162 21.42 8.34 -6.92
C ASP A 162 21.30 8.12 -5.40
N CYS A 163 20.10 7.80 -4.91
CA CYS A 163 19.86 7.44 -3.51
C CYS A 163 20.68 6.20 -3.07
N ILE A 164 20.77 5.19 -3.94
CA ILE A 164 21.59 4.00 -3.68
C ILE A 164 23.08 4.36 -3.66
N ALA A 165 23.53 5.19 -4.60
CA ALA A 165 24.92 5.64 -4.70
C ALA A 165 25.35 6.55 -3.54
N ALA A 166 24.40 7.28 -2.93
CA ALA A 166 24.69 8.26 -1.88
C ALA A 166 25.25 7.66 -0.57
N GLN A 167 25.04 6.37 -0.30
CA GLN A 167 25.50 5.71 0.93
C GLN A 167 25.66 4.19 0.74
N GLN A 168 26.50 3.54 1.54
CA GLN A 168 26.70 2.07 1.52
C GLN A 168 26.54 1.37 2.89
N GLU A 169 26.35 2.15 3.96
CA GLU A 169 26.29 1.62 5.33
C GLU A 169 24.93 0.98 5.64
N TRP A 170 23.84 1.60 5.18
CA TRP A 170 22.48 1.22 5.51
C TRP A 170 21.82 0.53 4.32
N LYS A 171 22.11 -0.77 4.18
CA LYS A 171 21.56 -1.62 3.10
C LYS A 171 20.03 -1.63 3.06
N GLN A 172 19.37 -1.37 4.19
CA GLN A 172 17.92 -1.28 4.28
C GLN A 172 17.36 -0.15 3.40
N ILE A 173 18.09 0.98 3.25
CA ILE A 173 17.70 2.05 2.34
C ILE A 173 17.82 1.57 0.88
N HIS A 174 18.86 0.80 0.55
CA HIS A 174 18.97 0.18 -0.77
C HIS A 174 17.79 -0.76 -1.04
N HIS A 175 17.40 -1.57 -0.06
CA HIS A 175 16.25 -2.47 -0.20
C HIS A 175 14.94 -1.71 -0.41
N LEU A 176 14.75 -0.55 0.24
CA LEU A 176 13.62 0.33 -0.07
C LEU A 176 13.68 0.84 -1.51
N CYS A 177 14.84 1.26 -1.99
CA CYS A 177 15.02 1.70 -3.38
C CYS A 177 14.78 0.56 -4.39
N TYR A 178 15.29 -0.65 -4.11
CA TYR A 178 15.08 -1.82 -4.97
C TYR A 178 13.59 -2.18 -5.06
N TRP A 179 12.85 -2.06 -3.96
CA TRP A 179 11.41 -2.27 -3.96
C TRP A 179 10.68 -1.26 -4.85
N GLU A 180 11.01 0.02 -4.73
CA GLU A 180 10.40 1.07 -5.55
C GLU A 180 10.79 0.95 -7.03
N LEU A 181 12.06 0.68 -7.33
CA LEU A 181 12.56 0.45 -8.69
C LEU A 181 11.91 -0.78 -9.35
N MET A 182 11.77 -1.89 -8.62
CA MET A 182 11.07 -3.09 -9.10
C MET A 182 9.65 -2.75 -9.57
N TRP A 183 8.89 -1.97 -8.80
CA TRP A 183 7.54 -1.55 -9.19
C TRP A 183 7.57 -0.51 -10.32
N CYS A 184 8.50 0.44 -10.29
CA CYS A 184 8.66 1.46 -11.33
C CYS A 184 8.87 0.82 -12.71
N TYR A 185 9.76 -0.15 -12.82
CA TYR A 185 9.97 -0.91 -14.04
C TYR A 185 8.78 -1.82 -14.39
N SER A 186 8.09 -2.37 -13.39
CA SER A 186 6.87 -3.17 -13.61
C SER A 186 5.72 -2.33 -14.21
N PHE A 187 5.55 -1.08 -13.79
CA PHE A 187 4.56 -0.16 -14.36
C PHE A 187 4.81 0.11 -15.84
N GLN A 188 6.09 0.15 -16.23
CA GLN A 188 6.54 0.33 -17.62
C GLN A 188 6.62 -0.98 -18.41
N GLN A 189 6.27 -2.10 -17.79
CA GLN A 189 6.40 -3.45 -18.35
C GLN A 189 7.83 -3.81 -18.76
N ASN A 190 8.83 -3.17 -18.16
CA ASN A 190 10.23 -3.57 -18.27
C ASN A 190 10.54 -4.70 -17.28
N TRP A 191 9.98 -5.87 -17.58
CA TRP A 191 9.98 -7.02 -16.67
C TRP A 191 11.38 -7.52 -16.33
N LEU A 192 12.35 -7.39 -17.24
CA LEU A 192 13.73 -7.84 -17.01
C LEU A 192 14.45 -6.96 -15.98
N GLN A 193 14.27 -5.63 -16.04
CA GLN A 193 14.83 -4.74 -15.00
C GLN A 193 14.08 -4.92 -13.67
N ALA A 194 12.75 -5.05 -13.70
CA ALA A 194 11.97 -5.35 -12.51
C ALA A 194 12.46 -6.65 -11.82
N TYR A 195 12.72 -7.69 -12.61
CA TYR A 195 13.29 -8.95 -12.14
C TYR A 195 14.64 -8.77 -11.44
N ARG A 196 15.56 -7.97 -12.00
CA ARG A 196 16.89 -7.73 -11.40
C ARG A 196 16.78 -7.17 -9.98
N TYR A 197 15.89 -6.21 -9.76
CA TYR A 197 15.65 -5.66 -8.42
C TYR A 197 14.90 -6.63 -7.50
N ALA A 198 13.95 -7.41 -8.04
CA ALA A 198 13.29 -8.48 -7.28
C ALA A 198 14.30 -9.54 -6.81
N ASP A 199 15.28 -9.87 -7.65
CA ASP A 199 16.35 -10.82 -7.32
C ASP A 199 17.32 -10.28 -6.25
N LEU A 200 17.71 -9.00 -6.33
CA LEU A 200 18.47 -8.35 -5.26
C LEU A 200 17.74 -8.39 -3.92
N LEU A 201 16.43 -8.09 -3.89
CA LEU A 201 15.60 -8.23 -2.70
C LEU A 201 15.55 -9.67 -2.18
N CYS A 202 15.38 -10.64 -3.09
CA CYS A 202 15.38 -12.06 -2.75
C CYS A 202 16.69 -12.53 -2.15
N LYS A 203 17.83 -12.04 -2.63
CA LYS A 203 19.16 -12.41 -2.13
C LYS A 203 19.46 -11.73 -0.80
N GLU A 204 19.25 -10.42 -0.73
CA GLU A 204 19.79 -9.61 0.37
C GLU A 204 18.83 -9.40 1.54
N SER A 205 17.54 -9.15 1.28
CA SER A 205 16.61 -8.72 2.34
C SER A 205 16.05 -9.91 3.11
N ARG A 206 16.01 -9.81 4.45
CA ARG A 206 15.42 -10.84 5.33
C ARG A 206 14.02 -10.49 5.81
N TRP A 207 13.47 -9.34 5.40
CA TRP A 207 12.23 -8.81 5.97
C TRP A 207 10.99 -9.64 5.62
N SER A 208 10.80 -10.02 4.36
CA SER A 208 9.66 -10.86 3.93
C SER A 208 10.06 -11.76 2.76
N LYS A 209 10.90 -12.77 3.06
CA LYS A 209 11.46 -13.68 2.04
C LYS A 209 10.39 -14.34 1.18
N ALA A 210 9.27 -14.77 1.76
CA ALA A 210 8.16 -15.35 1.01
C ALA A 210 7.59 -14.38 -0.05
N ILE A 211 7.45 -13.09 0.28
CA ILE A 211 6.96 -12.08 -0.67
C ILE A 211 7.97 -11.81 -1.77
N TYR A 212 9.25 -11.62 -1.43
CA TYR A 212 10.26 -11.33 -2.43
C TYR A 212 10.38 -12.46 -3.44
N VAL A 213 10.42 -13.72 -2.95
CA VAL A 213 10.46 -14.89 -3.84
C VAL A 213 9.22 -15.00 -4.70
N PHE A 214 8.03 -14.83 -4.11
CA PHE A 214 6.79 -14.89 -4.87
C PHE A 214 6.76 -13.80 -5.97
N GLN A 215 7.18 -12.58 -5.65
CA GLN A 215 7.23 -11.48 -6.62
C GLN A 215 8.27 -11.72 -7.72
N LYS A 216 9.45 -12.23 -7.37
CA LYS A 216 10.46 -12.63 -8.36
C LYS A 216 9.87 -13.64 -9.35
N ALA A 217 9.22 -14.70 -8.84
CA ALA A 217 8.55 -15.69 -9.69
C ALA A 217 7.40 -15.09 -10.51
N ALA A 218 6.60 -14.22 -9.89
CA ALA A 218 5.49 -13.55 -10.56
C ALA A 218 5.94 -12.63 -11.70
N ILE A 219 7.03 -11.88 -11.52
CA ILE A 219 7.63 -11.02 -12.56
C ILE A 219 8.23 -11.88 -13.68
N LEU A 220 8.90 -12.98 -13.34
CA LEU A 220 9.41 -13.93 -14.34
C LEU A 220 8.28 -14.52 -15.21
N CYS A 221 7.08 -14.72 -14.66
CA CYS A 221 5.91 -15.18 -15.44
C CYS A 221 5.45 -14.17 -16.49
N MET A 222 5.86 -12.90 -16.40
CA MET A 222 5.51 -11.85 -17.36
C MET A 222 6.54 -11.74 -18.49
N LEU A 223 7.69 -12.40 -18.37
CA LEU A 223 8.74 -12.41 -19.40
C LEU A 223 8.45 -13.45 -20.49
N PRO A 224 8.90 -13.21 -21.73
CA PRO A 224 8.99 -14.26 -22.73
C PRO A 224 9.88 -15.42 -22.26
N ASP A 225 9.53 -16.66 -22.64
CA ASP A 225 10.29 -17.86 -22.26
C ASP A 225 11.78 -17.78 -22.64
N ALA A 226 12.11 -17.10 -23.75
CA ALA A 226 13.49 -16.88 -24.17
C ALA A 226 14.28 -16.05 -23.14
N ASP A 227 13.67 -15.00 -22.59
CA ASP A 227 14.31 -14.11 -21.62
C ASP A 227 14.43 -14.80 -20.26
N VAL A 228 13.42 -15.56 -19.84
CA VAL A 228 13.48 -16.38 -18.59
C VAL A 228 14.66 -17.34 -18.62
N LYS A 229 14.95 -17.97 -19.77
CA LYS A 229 16.12 -18.86 -19.90
C LYS A 229 17.44 -18.14 -19.63
N THR A 230 17.56 -16.87 -19.99
CA THR A 230 18.79 -16.08 -19.75
C THR A 230 19.04 -15.82 -18.27
N THR A 231 18.01 -15.86 -17.43
CA THR A 231 18.15 -15.62 -15.98
C THR A 231 18.63 -16.86 -15.24
N GLY A 232 18.48 -18.06 -15.81
CA GLY A 232 18.83 -19.34 -15.18
C GLY A 232 17.88 -19.73 -14.03
N GLU A 233 16.72 -19.10 -13.92
CA GLU A 233 15.77 -19.33 -12.84
C GLU A 233 14.74 -20.40 -13.19
N ASP A 234 14.33 -21.19 -12.20
CA ASP A 234 13.21 -22.12 -12.30
C ASP A 234 11.98 -21.52 -11.60
N ILE A 235 11.04 -21.02 -12.40
CA ILE A 235 9.79 -20.42 -11.91
C ILE A 235 8.99 -21.39 -11.02
N VAL A 236 8.94 -22.68 -11.38
CA VAL A 236 8.18 -23.69 -10.65
C VAL A 236 8.83 -23.93 -9.29
N ALA A 237 10.16 -24.08 -9.25
CA ALA A 237 10.91 -24.22 -8.00
C ALA A 237 10.73 -22.99 -7.10
N LEU A 238 10.77 -21.78 -7.68
CA LEU A 238 10.57 -20.53 -6.93
C LEU A 238 9.19 -20.45 -6.29
N PHE A 239 8.10 -20.85 -6.97
CA PHE A 239 6.79 -20.89 -6.32
C PHE A 239 6.69 -21.98 -5.25
N ARG A 240 7.27 -23.17 -5.48
CA ARG A 240 7.23 -24.28 -4.52
C ARG A 240 7.91 -23.96 -3.19
N GLN A 241 8.94 -23.12 -3.17
CA GLN A 241 9.61 -22.72 -1.93
C GLN A 241 8.85 -21.68 -1.09
N VAL A 242 7.84 -20.98 -1.64
CA VAL A 242 7.16 -19.85 -0.96
C VAL A 242 6.54 -20.26 0.38
N GLU A 243 5.96 -21.46 0.48
CA GLU A 243 5.34 -21.95 1.72
C GLU A 243 6.35 -22.10 2.86
N GLY A 244 7.55 -22.60 2.56
CA GLY A 244 8.63 -22.79 3.55
C GLY A 244 9.25 -21.48 4.04
N LEU A 245 9.05 -20.37 3.33
CA LEU A 245 9.62 -19.06 3.65
C LEU A 245 8.69 -18.14 4.46
N LYS A 246 7.44 -18.58 4.69
CA LYS A 246 6.43 -17.79 5.40
C LYS A 246 6.80 -17.62 6.87
N GLN A 247 6.85 -16.38 7.33
CA GLN A 247 7.11 -16.05 8.72
C GLN A 247 5.82 -15.91 9.54
N ARG A 248 5.98 -15.94 10.87
CA ARG A 248 4.91 -15.66 11.83
C ARG A 248 5.35 -14.55 12.77
N ILE A 249 4.56 -13.50 12.87
CA ILE A 249 4.74 -12.43 13.85
C ILE A 249 3.71 -12.63 14.94
N ALA A 250 4.19 -12.76 16.19
CA ALA A 250 3.33 -13.03 17.35
C ALA A 250 2.37 -14.24 17.16
N GLY A 251 2.86 -15.29 16.49
CA GLY A 251 2.10 -16.52 16.21
C GLY A 251 1.11 -16.42 15.05
N LYS A 252 0.94 -15.25 14.43
CA LYS A 252 0.09 -15.06 13.24
C LYS A 252 0.95 -14.88 11.99
N SER A 253 0.57 -15.52 10.89
CA SER A 253 1.19 -15.25 9.59
C SER A 253 0.82 -13.87 9.07
N ILE A 254 1.75 -13.23 8.37
CA ILE A 254 1.52 -11.95 7.71
C ILE A 254 0.46 -12.16 6.61
N PRO A 255 -0.60 -11.32 6.53
CA PRO A 255 -1.69 -11.53 5.56
C PRO A 255 -1.22 -11.66 4.11
N THR A 256 -0.26 -10.82 3.69
CA THR A 256 0.30 -10.83 2.33
C THR A 256 1.08 -12.12 2.05
N GLU A 257 1.86 -12.62 3.01
CA GLU A 257 2.55 -13.91 2.85
C GLU A 257 1.58 -15.09 2.81
N LYS A 258 0.51 -15.04 3.63
CA LYS A 258 -0.56 -16.05 3.55
C LYS A 258 -1.22 -16.03 2.17
N PHE A 259 -1.41 -14.86 1.57
CA PHE A 259 -1.93 -14.72 0.22
C PHE A 259 -0.97 -15.34 -0.82
N ALA A 260 0.30 -14.95 -0.81
CA ALA A 260 1.33 -15.51 -1.70
C ALA A 260 1.43 -17.03 -1.60
N VAL A 261 1.42 -17.60 -0.39
CA VAL A 261 1.40 -19.05 -0.18
C VAL A 261 0.16 -19.70 -0.80
N ARG A 262 -1.03 -19.12 -0.64
CA ARG A 262 -2.25 -19.68 -1.25
C ARG A 262 -2.15 -19.71 -2.77
N LYS A 263 -1.67 -18.63 -3.39
CA LYS A 263 -1.48 -18.55 -4.85
C LYS A 263 -0.43 -19.55 -5.34
N ALA A 264 0.70 -19.67 -4.63
CA ALA A 264 1.79 -20.56 -4.98
C ALA A 264 1.41 -22.06 -4.95
N ARG A 265 0.34 -22.45 -4.23
CA ARG A 265 -0.14 -23.84 -4.19
C ARG A 265 -0.48 -24.42 -5.55
N ARG A 266 -0.86 -23.59 -6.54
CA ARG A 266 -1.12 -24.05 -7.91
C ARG A 266 0.13 -24.71 -8.55
N TYR A 267 1.33 -24.38 -8.08
CA TYR A 267 2.59 -25.00 -8.52
C TYR A 267 3.00 -26.23 -7.72
N GLY A 268 2.25 -26.60 -6.68
CA GLY A 268 2.49 -27.80 -5.88
C GLY A 268 2.08 -29.10 -6.59
N THR A 269 1.20 -29.03 -7.58
CA THR A 269 0.78 -30.19 -8.39
C THR A 269 1.82 -30.56 -9.45
N SER A 270 1.68 -31.75 -10.02
CA SER A 270 2.46 -32.22 -11.17
C SER A 270 1.50 -32.81 -12.21
N PRO A 271 1.24 -32.13 -13.35
CA PRO A 271 1.83 -30.86 -13.78
C PRO A 271 1.37 -29.65 -12.92
N PRO A 272 2.17 -28.57 -12.83
CA PRO A 272 1.77 -27.35 -12.16
C PRO A 272 0.68 -26.60 -12.94
N VAL A 273 -0.25 -25.96 -12.24
CA VAL A 273 -1.22 -25.03 -12.84
C VAL A 273 -0.65 -23.62 -12.76
N LYS A 274 -0.45 -22.97 -13.91
CA LYS A 274 0.13 -21.62 -13.96
C LYS A 274 -0.86 -20.59 -13.39
N LEU A 275 -0.33 -19.55 -12.76
CA LEU A 275 -1.11 -18.38 -12.36
C LEU A 275 -1.26 -17.45 -13.57
N ILE A 276 -2.44 -16.88 -13.77
CA ILE A 276 -2.65 -15.84 -14.77
C ILE A 276 -2.14 -14.50 -14.26
N VAL A 277 -1.30 -13.82 -15.05
CA VAL A 277 -0.78 -12.47 -14.78
C VAL A 277 -0.38 -12.16 -13.30
N PRO A 278 0.39 -13.04 -12.62
CA PRO A 278 0.59 -12.95 -11.17
C PRO A 278 1.27 -11.65 -10.71
N ALA A 279 2.11 -11.03 -11.55
CA ALA A 279 2.70 -9.73 -11.23
C ALA A 279 1.65 -8.62 -11.14
N LEU A 280 0.62 -8.65 -12.00
CA LEU A 280 -0.44 -7.64 -12.02
C LEU A 280 -1.43 -7.83 -10.86
N GLU A 281 -1.70 -9.07 -10.47
CA GLU A 281 -2.43 -9.35 -9.23
C GLU A 281 -1.71 -8.76 -8.00
N MET A 282 -0.39 -8.97 -7.91
CA MET A 282 0.41 -8.37 -6.83
C MET A 282 0.46 -6.84 -6.94
N MET A 283 0.54 -6.29 -8.15
CA MET A 283 0.45 -4.84 -8.37
C MET A 283 -0.84 -4.28 -7.77
N TYR A 284 -1.98 -4.96 -7.96
CA TYR A 284 -3.23 -4.57 -7.31
C TYR A 284 -3.17 -4.66 -5.78
N VAL A 285 -2.62 -5.75 -5.23
CA VAL A 285 -2.44 -5.93 -3.78
C VAL A 285 -1.64 -4.79 -3.15
N TRP A 286 -0.68 -4.21 -3.87
CA TRP A 286 0.13 -3.08 -3.42
C TRP A 286 -0.38 -1.71 -3.87
N SER A 287 -1.64 -1.61 -4.31
CA SER A 287 -2.27 -0.37 -4.81
C SER A 287 -1.58 0.25 -6.04
N GLY A 288 -0.79 -0.53 -6.78
CA GLY A 288 0.02 -0.05 -7.90
C GLY A 288 -0.79 0.55 -9.06
N PHE A 289 -2.03 0.09 -9.30
CA PHE A 289 -2.88 0.66 -10.35
C PHE A 289 -3.21 2.15 -10.14
N SER A 290 -3.28 2.61 -8.89
CA SER A 290 -3.49 4.04 -8.60
C SER A 290 -2.29 4.93 -8.94
N VAL A 291 -1.10 4.32 -9.01
CA VAL A 291 0.15 4.94 -9.46
C VAL A 291 0.25 4.85 -10.98
N LEU A 292 0.04 3.66 -11.54
CA LEU A 292 0.01 3.42 -12.98
C LEU A 292 -0.96 4.38 -13.70
N GLY A 293 -2.15 4.58 -13.12
CA GLY A 293 -3.19 5.45 -13.67
C GLY A 293 -2.83 6.93 -13.80
N LYS A 294 -1.64 7.36 -13.36
CA LYS A 294 -1.10 8.70 -13.65
C LYS A 294 -0.50 8.81 -15.05
N ARG A 295 -0.24 7.69 -15.71
CA ARG A 295 0.35 7.56 -17.04
C ARG A 295 -0.58 6.75 -17.94
N ALA A 296 -1.32 7.45 -18.79
CA ALA A 296 -2.32 6.83 -19.67
C ALA A 296 -1.68 5.87 -20.69
N ASP A 297 -0.50 6.21 -21.20
CA ASP A 297 0.31 5.39 -22.10
C ASP A 297 0.64 4.02 -21.48
N PHE A 298 1.19 4.00 -20.27
CA PHE A 298 1.48 2.73 -19.58
C PHE A 298 0.22 1.99 -19.12
N THR A 299 -0.84 2.73 -18.76
CA THR A 299 -2.12 2.11 -18.39
C THR A 299 -2.77 1.41 -19.59
N GLU A 300 -2.68 1.99 -20.80
CA GLU A 300 -3.17 1.39 -22.04
C GLU A 300 -2.38 0.13 -22.40
N ASN A 301 -1.04 0.17 -22.32
CA ASN A 301 -0.20 -1.00 -22.58
C ASN A 301 -0.52 -2.16 -21.62
N MET A 302 -0.79 -1.83 -20.36
CA MET A 302 -1.23 -2.80 -19.36
C MET A 302 -2.61 -3.40 -19.71
N LEU A 303 -3.54 -2.56 -20.18
CA LEU A 303 -4.85 -3.00 -20.65
C LEU A 303 -4.73 -3.99 -21.82
N ILE A 304 -3.93 -3.65 -22.84
CA ILE A 304 -3.65 -4.52 -23.99
C ILE A 304 -3.12 -5.89 -23.53
N THR A 305 -2.23 -5.90 -22.56
CA THR A 305 -1.66 -7.13 -21.99
C THR A 305 -2.76 -7.98 -21.34
N ILE A 306 -3.63 -7.36 -20.54
CA ILE A 306 -4.76 -8.05 -19.88
C ILE A 306 -5.75 -8.60 -20.92
N GLU A 307 -6.07 -7.82 -21.96
CA GLU A 307 -7.02 -8.23 -23.01
C GLU A 307 -6.49 -9.37 -23.89
N LYS A 308 -5.17 -9.39 -24.12
CA LYS A 308 -4.50 -10.51 -24.78
C LYS A 308 -4.68 -11.80 -23.96
N GLU A 309 -4.37 -11.76 -22.67
CA GLU A 309 -4.52 -12.92 -21.78
C GLU A 309 -5.99 -13.35 -21.63
N GLU A 310 -6.92 -12.38 -21.59
CA GLU A 310 -8.37 -12.65 -21.61
C GLU A 310 -8.81 -13.40 -22.87
N THR A 311 -8.29 -12.99 -24.02
CA THR A 311 -8.59 -13.64 -25.30
C THR A 311 -8.01 -15.05 -25.36
N LEU A 312 -6.77 -15.24 -24.89
CA LEU A 312 -6.14 -16.55 -24.82
C LEU A 312 -6.94 -17.48 -23.91
N LEU A 313 -7.28 -17.04 -22.70
CA LEU A 313 -8.05 -17.83 -21.74
C LEU A 313 -9.44 -18.22 -22.28
N LYS A 314 -10.12 -17.32 -23.00
CA LYS A 314 -11.42 -17.61 -23.63
C LYS A 314 -11.34 -18.63 -24.76
N ASN A 315 -10.20 -18.70 -25.45
CA ASN A 315 -9.98 -19.61 -26.56
C ASN A 315 -9.46 -20.99 -26.11
N GLU A 316 -9.15 -21.17 -24.82
CA GLU A 316 -8.77 -22.48 -24.29
C GLU A 316 -9.93 -23.46 -24.38
N THR A 317 -9.68 -24.66 -24.91
CA THR A 317 -10.71 -25.70 -25.04
C THR A 317 -10.91 -26.49 -23.75
N HIS A 318 -9.92 -26.48 -22.85
CA HIS A 318 -9.92 -27.23 -21.60
C HIS A 318 -9.82 -26.30 -20.39
N HIS A 319 -10.97 -25.98 -19.80
CA HIS A 319 -11.04 -25.19 -18.59
C HIS A 319 -10.72 -26.04 -17.35
N ASN A 320 -9.67 -25.67 -16.63
CA ASN A 320 -9.36 -26.26 -15.34
C ASN A 320 -10.26 -25.68 -14.23
N GLU A 321 -10.12 -26.18 -13.00
CA GLU A 321 -10.95 -25.75 -11.88
C GLU A 321 -10.79 -24.28 -11.45
N TYR A 322 -9.73 -23.60 -11.88
CA TYR A 322 -9.43 -22.19 -11.59
C TYR A 322 -9.92 -21.23 -12.68
N TYR A 323 -10.54 -21.73 -13.76
CA TYR A 323 -10.94 -20.92 -14.91
C TYR A 323 -11.76 -19.68 -14.51
N MET A 324 -12.79 -19.86 -13.67
CA MET A 324 -13.64 -18.74 -13.26
C MET A 324 -12.92 -17.75 -12.33
N ASP A 325 -12.03 -18.23 -11.47
CA ASP A 325 -11.16 -17.40 -10.65
C ASP A 325 -10.23 -16.53 -11.53
N ASP A 326 -9.67 -17.11 -12.61
CA ASP A 326 -8.77 -16.43 -13.54
C ASP A 326 -9.51 -15.43 -14.44
N VAL A 327 -10.70 -15.77 -14.94
CA VAL A 327 -11.60 -14.83 -15.65
C VAL A 327 -11.93 -13.63 -14.77
N CYS A 328 -12.32 -13.88 -13.51
CA CYS A 328 -12.70 -12.81 -12.58
C CYS A 328 -11.50 -11.92 -12.20
N LEU A 329 -10.31 -12.49 -12.05
CA LEU A 329 -9.09 -11.73 -11.82
C LEU A 329 -8.80 -10.80 -13.01
N LEU A 330 -8.85 -11.31 -14.24
CA LEU A 330 -8.65 -10.48 -15.43
C LEU A 330 -9.69 -9.35 -15.53
N GLN A 331 -10.96 -9.63 -15.27
CA GLN A 331 -12.00 -8.58 -15.27
C GLN A 331 -11.74 -7.50 -14.20
N LEU A 332 -11.36 -7.89 -12.98
CA LEU A 332 -10.98 -6.91 -11.94
C LEU A 332 -9.83 -6.02 -12.40
N LEU A 333 -8.75 -6.61 -12.93
CA LEU A 333 -7.57 -5.86 -13.38
C LEU A 333 -7.89 -4.98 -14.60
N LYS A 334 -8.67 -5.50 -15.56
CA LYS A 334 -9.17 -4.77 -16.73
C LYS A 334 -10.00 -3.55 -16.30
N GLY A 335 -10.95 -3.76 -15.38
CA GLY A 335 -11.79 -2.70 -14.83
C GLY A 335 -10.97 -1.59 -14.17
N LEU A 336 -9.87 -1.92 -13.49
CA LEU A 336 -8.96 -0.92 -12.91
C LEU A 336 -8.27 -0.08 -13.98
N CYS A 337 -7.72 -0.68 -15.03
CA CYS A 337 -7.16 0.07 -16.16
C CYS A 337 -8.21 0.99 -16.79
N LEU A 338 -9.38 0.45 -17.13
CA LEU A 338 -10.47 1.20 -17.75
C LEU A 338 -10.94 2.38 -16.88
N LYS A 339 -11.06 2.17 -15.56
CA LYS A 339 -11.41 3.22 -14.59
C LYS A 339 -10.39 4.34 -14.61
N HIS A 340 -9.09 4.02 -14.59
CA HIS A 340 -8.01 5.01 -14.63
C HIS A 340 -7.88 5.72 -15.99
N LEU A 341 -8.27 5.06 -17.08
CA LEU A 341 -8.38 5.65 -18.42
C LEU A 341 -9.67 6.48 -18.63
N GLY A 342 -10.54 6.59 -17.62
CA GLY A 342 -11.81 7.31 -17.72
C GLY A 342 -12.92 6.57 -18.48
N ARG A 343 -12.71 5.31 -18.87
CA ARG A 343 -13.70 4.45 -19.56
C ARG A 343 -14.66 3.82 -18.53
N LEU A 344 -15.38 4.67 -17.79
CA LEU A 344 -16.06 4.28 -16.56
C LEU A 344 -17.16 3.23 -16.75
N LEU A 345 -17.95 3.32 -17.82
CA LEU A 345 -19.01 2.34 -18.09
C LEU A 345 -18.43 0.93 -18.35
N GLN A 346 -17.32 0.84 -19.08
CA GLN A 346 -16.66 -0.44 -19.34
C GLN A 346 -16.04 -1.00 -18.05
N ALA A 347 -15.47 -0.14 -17.21
CA ALA A 347 -14.95 -0.54 -15.90
C ALA A 347 -16.07 -1.08 -14.97
N GLU A 348 -17.22 -0.43 -14.95
CA GLU A 348 -18.41 -0.87 -14.20
C GLU A 348 -18.89 -2.26 -14.67
N LEU A 349 -18.92 -2.50 -15.99
CA LEU A 349 -19.27 -3.82 -16.54
C LEU A 349 -18.30 -4.90 -16.07
N CYS A 350 -16.98 -4.63 -16.11
CA CYS A 350 -15.96 -5.56 -15.63
C CYS A 350 -16.15 -5.92 -14.15
N PHE A 351 -16.33 -4.92 -13.27
CA PHE A 351 -16.54 -5.19 -11.83
C PHE A 351 -17.86 -5.92 -11.57
N SER A 352 -18.92 -5.54 -12.28
CA SER A 352 -20.23 -6.19 -12.18
C SER A 352 -20.18 -7.66 -12.60
N GLN A 353 -19.42 -7.99 -13.64
CA GLN A 353 -19.23 -9.37 -14.09
C GLN A 353 -18.58 -10.23 -12.99
N VAL A 354 -17.58 -9.71 -12.27
CA VAL A 354 -16.95 -10.42 -11.16
C VAL A 354 -17.96 -10.67 -10.04
N ILE A 355 -18.74 -9.66 -9.67
CA ILE A 355 -19.76 -9.76 -8.61
C ILE A 355 -20.84 -10.78 -8.98
N GLN A 356 -21.31 -10.77 -10.23
CA GLN A 356 -22.30 -11.74 -10.73
C GLN A 356 -21.76 -13.17 -10.76
N SER A 357 -20.44 -13.33 -10.94
CA SER A 357 -19.75 -14.62 -10.97
C SER A 357 -19.32 -15.12 -9.59
N GLU A 358 -19.67 -14.41 -8.51
CA GLU A 358 -19.23 -14.72 -7.14
C GLU A 358 -19.44 -16.18 -6.73
N LYS A 359 -20.62 -16.76 -7.06
CA LYS A 359 -20.96 -18.15 -6.71
C LYS A 359 -20.12 -19.20 -7.46
N GLN A 360 -19.43 -18.80 -8.52
CA GLN A 360 -18.58 -19.66 -9.34
C GLN A 360 -17.11 -19.63 -8.89
N LEU A 361 -16.72 -18.67 -8.05
CA LEU A 361 -15.37 -18.57 -7.48
C LEU A 361 -15.14 -19.72 -6.50
N LYS A 362 -14.04 -20.45 -6.67
CA LYS A 362 -13.69 -21.57 -5.78
C LYS A 362 -12.59 -21.23 -4.79
N TYR A 363 -11.59 -20.47 -5.22
CA TYR A 363 -10.34 -20.30 -4.48
C TYR A 363 -10.06 -18.84 -4.12
N ASP A 364 -10.23 -17.94 -5.09
CA ASP A 364 -9.96 -16.51 -5.02
C ASP A 364 -11.25 -15.73 -4.72
N THR A 365 -11.99 -16.18 -3.70
CA THR A 365 -13.24 -15.54 -3.23
C THR A 365 -13.07 -14.09 -2.77
N TYR A 366 -11.83 -13.61 -2.63
CA TYR A 366 -11.54 -12.20 -2.36
C TYR A 366 -11.88 -11.29 -3.54
N LEU A 367 -11.97 -11.82 -4.77
CA LEU A 367 -12.23 -11.03 -5.98
C LEU A 367 -13.59 -10.34 -5.93
N ALA A 368 -14.62 -11.00 -5.40
CA ALA A 368 -15.96 -10.44 -5.25
C ALA A 368 -16.00 -9.21 -4.31
N PRO A 369 -15.59 -9.27 -3.02
CA PRO A 369 -15.60 -8.11 -2.14
C PRO A 369 -14.68 -6.98 -2.62
N TYR A 370 -13.53 -7.30 -3.22
CA TYR A 370 -12.64 -6.29 -3.78
C TYR A 370 -13.25 -5.61 -5.01
N SER A 371 -13.94 -6.33 -5.91
CA SER A 371 -14.65 -5.75 -7.05
C SER A 371 -15.84 -4.88 -6.60
N THR A 372 -16.62 -5.35 -5.61
CA THR A 372 -17.69 -4.57 -4.98
C THR A 372 -17.16 -3.25 -4.40
N TYR A 373 -15.99 -3.29 -3.75
CA TYR A 373 -15.33 -2.10 -3.23
C TYR A 373 -14.85 -1.17 -4.35
N GLU A 374 -14.20 -1.67 -5.40
CA GLU A 374 -13.72 -0.85 -6.51
C GLU A 374 -14.85 -0.22 -7.32
N LEU A 375 -15.99 -0.91 -7.45
CA LEU A 375 -17.22 -0.37 -8.02
C LEU A 375 -17.80 0.77 -7.16
N GLY A 376 -17.80 0.60 -5.83
CA GLY A 376 -18.17 1.70 -4.92
C GLY A 376 -17.25 2.92 -5.05
N LEU A 377 -15.93 2.71 -5.22
CA LEU A 377 -15.00 3.81 -5.51
C LEU A 377 -15.24 4.45 -6.89
N LEU A 378 -15.67 3.68 -7.89
CA LEU A 378 -16.03 4.20 -9.21
C LEU A 378 -17.26 5.12 -9.11
N TYR A 379 -18.30 4.72 -8.38
CA TYR A 379 -19.45 5.61 -8.12
C TYR A 379 -19.07 6.85 -7.31
N LYS A 380 -18.12 6.73 -6.35
CA LYS A 380 -17.55 7.90 -5.66
C LYS A 380 -16.95 8.88 -6.66
N GLN A 381 -16.17 8.40 -7.62
CA GLN A 381 -15.55 9.22 -8.68
C GLN A 381 -16.58 9.91 -9.58
N GLN A 382 -17.75 9.30 -9.77
CA GLN A 382 -18.88 9.87 -10.52
C GLN A 382 -19.76 10.82 -9.66
N ASN A 383 -19.37 11.12 -8.42
CA ASN A 383 -20.15 11.88 -7.45
C ASN A 383 -21.49 11.22 -7.04
N GLU A 384 -21.67 9.92 -7.29
CA GLU A 384 -22.85 9.16 -6.85
C GLU A 384 -22.66 8.61 -5.43
N ARG A 385 -22.61 9.53 -4.45
CA ARG A 385 -22.21 9.21 -3.07
C ARG A 385 -23.06 8.13 -2.40
N GLU A 386 -24.38 8.16 -2.57
CA GLU A 386 -25.28 7.17 -1.95
C GLU A 386 -25.03 5.76 -2.48
N LYS A 387 -24.89 5.61 -3.80
CA LYS A 387 -24.52 4.33 -4.42
C LYS A 387 -23.13 3.88 -3.95
N ALA A 388 -22.16 4.79 -3.94
CA ALA A 388 -20.81 4.51 -3.47
C ALA A 388 -20.79 3.94 -2.04
N VAL A 389 -21.48 4.60 -1.10
CA VAL A 389 -21.59 4.13 0.29
C VAL A 389 -22.24 2.76 0.35
N ARG A 390 -23.35 2.55 -0.37
CA ARG A 390 -24.05 1.26 -0.40
C ARG A 390 -23.15 0.10 -0.84
N PHE A 391 -22.40 0.26 -1.93
CA PHE A 391 -21.48 -0.76 -2.42
C PHE A 391 -20.30 -0.99 -1.45
N ILE A 392 -19.72 0.08 -0.90
CA ILE A 392 -18.61 -0.03 0.06
C ILE A 392 -19.05 -0.72 1.36
N GLU A 393 -20.27 -0.46 1.84
CA GLU A 393 -20.84 -1.17 2.99
C GLU A 393 -21.19 -2.62 2.68
N THR A 394 -21.67 -2.91 1.46
CA THR A 394 -21.92 -4.27 0.97
C THR A 394 -20.63 -5.10 1.00
N ALA A 395 -19.53 -4.54 0.48
CA ALA A 395 -18.20 -5.18 0.52
C ALA A 395 -17.72 -5.50 1.95
N LYS A 396 -18.15 -4.71 2.94
CA LYS A 396 -17.81 -4.88 4.36
C LYS A 396 -18.67 -5.92 5.08
N ASN A 397 -19.97 -5.93 4.80
CA ASN A 397 -20.95 -6.62 5.64
C ASN A 397 -21.33 -8.00 5.09
N ASN A 398 -21.26 -8.20 3.77
CA ASN A 398 -21.76 -9.40 3.12
C ASN A 398 -20.68 -10.47 2.87
N TYR A 399 -19.41 -10.15 3.09
CA TYR A 399 -18.27 -11.02 2.82
C TYR A 399 -17.44 -11.28 4.08
N LYS A 400 -16.95 -12.52 4.25
CA LYS A 400 -16.11 -12.93 5.39
C LYS A 400 -15.10 -13.99 4.99
N GLU A 401 -14.02 -14.11 5.75
CA GLU A 401 -13.03 -15.22 5.69
C GLU A 401 -12.24 -15.34 4.37
N TYR A 402 -12.27 -14.31 3.54
CA TYR A 402 -11.52 -14.23 2.29
C TYR A 402 -10.07 -13.75 2.52
N SER A 403 -9.21 -13.97 1.53
CA SER A 403 -7.83 -13.49 1.58
C SER A 403 -7.77 -11.96 1.63
N MET A 404 -6.86 -11.42 2.44
CA MET A 404 -6.65 -9.96 2.54
C MET A 404 -7.88 -9.17 3.05
N GLU A 405 -8.79 -9.80 3.79
CA GLU A 405 -9.97 -9.16 4.42
C GLU A 405 -9.59 -7.95 5.28
N SER A 406 -8.60 -8.10 6.19
CA SER A 406 -8.17 -7.00 7.04
C SER A 406 -7.75 -5.78 6.22
N ARG A 407 -7.00 -5.97 5.14
CA ARG A 407 -6.56 -4.88 4.27
C ARG A 407 -7.76 -4.18 3.62
N LEU A 408 -8.73 -4.93 3.12
CA LEU A 408 -9.93 -4.34 2.55
C LEU A 408 -10.71 -3.52 3.59
N HIS A 409 -10.81 -4.01 4.82
CA HIS A 409 -11.48 -3.27 5.90
C HIS A 409 -10.80 -1.93 6.25
N PHE A 410 -9.46 -1.85 6.20
CA PHE A 410 -8.75 -0.57 6.33
C PHE A 410 -9.14 0.39 5.20
N ARG A 411 -9.12 -0.09 3.95
CA ARG A 411 -9.49 0.72 2.77
C ARG A 411 -10.95 1.18 2.79
N ILE A 412 -11.87 0.28 3.14
CA ILE A 412 -13.30 0.58 3.36
C ILE A 412 -13.46 1.66 4.43
N HIS A 413 -12.76 1.53 5.57
CA HIS A 413 -12.84 2.52 6.63
C HIS A 413 -12.37 3.91 6.17
N ALA A 414 -11.26 3.96 5.44
CA ALA A 414 -10.76 5.22 4.87
C ALA A 414 -11.73 5.82 3.85
N ALA A 415 -12.27 5.00 2.93
CA ALA A 415 -13.22 5.44 1.92
C ALA A 415 -14.50 6.01 2.54
N LEU A 416 -15.13 5.29 3.46
CA LEU A 416 -16.32 5.77 4.18
C LEU A 416 -16.02 7.05 4.97
N SER A 417 -14.86 7.14 5.62
CA SER A 417 -14.48 8.33 6.38
C SER A 417 -14.30 9.56 5.49
N SER A 418 -13.75 9.39 4.28
CA SER A 418 -13.62 10.47 3.29
C SER A 418 -14.98 10.98 2.77
N MET A 419 -16.03 10.17 2.89
CA MET A 419 -17.38 10.50 2.47
C MET A 419 -18.29 10.87 3.63
N LYS A 420 -17.81 10.98 4.87
CA LYS A 420 -18.62 11.55 5.96
C LYS A 420 -18.60 13.07 5.80
N VAL A 421 -19.78 13.68 5.76
CA VAL A 421 -19.89 15.15 5.88
C VAL A 421 -19.49 15.46 7.32
N THR A 422 -18.42 16.22 7.50
CA THR A 422 -18.18 16.91 8.76
C THR A 422 -19.37 17.83 8.96
N PRO A 423 -20.15 17.72 10.07
CA PRO A 423 -21.09 18.77 10.42
C PRO A 423 -20.32 20.09 10.42
N ALA A 424 -20.89 21.14 9.83
CA ALA A 424 -20.35 22.48 10.00
C ALA A 424 -20.14 22.70 11.51
N PRO A 425 -19.01 23.30 11.95
CA PRO A 425 -18.90 23.68 13.34
C PRO A 425 -20.12 24.53 13.68
N THR A 426 -20.95 24.07 14.61
CA THR A 426 -22.00 24.90 15.18
C THR A 426 -21.32 26.17 15.71
N PRO A 427 -21.85 27.36 15.38
CA PRO A 427 -21.23 28.65 15.71
C PRO A 427 -20.80 28.78 17.16
#